data_AF-A0A4P9WW31-F1
#
_entry.id   AF-A0A4P9WW31-F1
#
_cell.length_a   1.000
_cell.length_b   1.000
_cell.length_c   1.000
_cell.angle_alpha   90.00
_cell.angle_beta   90.00
_cell.angle_gamma   90.00
#
_symmetry.space_group_name_H-M   'P 1'
#
loop_
_entity.id
_entity.type
_entity.pdbx_description
1 polymer ?
#
loop_
_entity_poly.entity_id
_entity_poly.type
_entity_poly.pdbx_seq_one_letter_code
_entity_poly.pdbx_strand_id
1 'polypeptide(L)'
;LEKTLQQTIDDLYHIAVTVHDYQPDSGPVLVDRVERFVAQLQALDAHARDDAARAARLPIDLIGFVEQGRNPDLYTRDVVSALVDRQQKTLGRREILHKLEQDLAAQIAANLPSLAADIND
;
A
#
# COMPACT_ATOMS: atom_id res chain seq x y z
N LEU A 1 16.65 9.79 2.73
CA LEU A 1 16.15 8.55 3.35
C LEU A 1 16.76 7.31 2.72
N GLU A 2 16.52 7.02 1.43
CA GLU A 2 17.05 5.80 0.76
C GLU A 2 18.57 5.64 0.91
N LYS A 3 19.35 6.67 0.55
CA LYS A 3 20.81 6.66 0.72
C LYS A 3 21.23 6.41 2.18
N THR A 4 20.50 6.98 3.14
CA THR A 4 20.76 6.79 4.57
C THR A 4 20.48 5.35 4.99
N LEU A 5 19.37 4.75 4.53
CA LEU A 5 19.05 3.34 4.77
C LEU A 5 20.11 2.41 4.20
N GLN A 6 20.56 2.67 2.97
CA GLN A 6 21.61 1.87 2.34
C GLN A 6 22.92 1.95 3.13
N GLN A 7 23.34 3.16 3.52
CA GLN A 7 24.52 3.35 4.38
C GLN A 7 24.41 2.63 5.72
N THR A 8 23.22 2.62 6.35
CA THR A 8 22.98 1.90 7.59
C THR A 8 23.09 0.39 7.43
N ILE A 9 22.59 -0.16 6.32
CA ILE A 9 22.73 -1.59 6.00
C ILE A 9 24.20 -1.94 5.74
N ASP A 10 24.92 -1.09 5.00
CA ASP A 10 26.34 -1.29 4.71
C ASP A 10 27.19 -1.26 5.99
N ASP A 11 26.93 -0.32 6.90
CA ASP A 11 27.62 -0.25 8.20
C ASP A 11 27.31 -1.47 9.08
N LEU A 12 26.07 -1.97 9.09
CA LEU A 12 25.72 -3.23 9.77
C LEU A 12 26.49 -4.42 9.20
N TYR A 13 26.60 -4.51 7.88
CA TYR A 13 27.38 -5.55 7.21
C TYR A 13 28.86 -5.46 7.59
N HIS A 14 29.45 -4.28 7.57
CA HIS A 14 30.84 -4.08 7.95
C HIS A 14 31.12 -4.39 9.41
N ILE A 15 30.19 -4.12 10.32
CA ILE A 15 30.27 -4.56 11.72
C ILE A 15 30.32 -6.08 11.77
N ALA A 16 29.42 -6.78 11.07
CA ALA A 16 29.38 -8.24 11.05
C ALA A 16 30.70 -8.84 10.52
N VAL A 17 31.26 -8.28 9.46
CA VAL A 17 32.57 -8.69 8.91
C VAL A 17 33.71 -8.46 9.92
N THR A 18 33.74 -7.29 10.57
CA THR A 18 34.79 -6.93 11.55
C THR A 18 34.72 -7.83 12.80
N VAL A 19 33.53 -8.25 13.20
CA VAL A 19 33.34 -9.21 14.31
C VAL A 19 33.74 -10.61 13.89
N HIS A 20 33.46 -11.00 12.64
CA HIS A 20 33.81 -12.31 12.11
C HIS A 20 35.33 -12.52 12.00
N ASP A 21 36.07 -11.50 11.56
CA ASP A 21 37.54 -11.51 11.44
C ASP A 21 38.18 -10.53 12.43
N TYR A 22 37.89 -10.72 13.72
CA TYR A 22 38.36 -9.82 14.76
C TYR A 22 39.86 -9.97 15.02
N GLN A 23 40.58 -8.85 14.96
CA GLN A 23 42.00 -8.74 15.32
C GLN A 23 42.18 -7.78 16.51
N PRO A 24 43.29 -7.86 17.27
CA PRO A 24 43.53 -6.98 18.42
C PRO A 24 43.41 -5.49 18.12
N ASP A 25 43.81 -5.06 16.91
CA ASP A 25 43.74 -3.66 16.46
C ASP A 25 42.35 -3.27 15.92
N SER A 26 41.44 -4.21 15.74
CA SER A 26 40.08 -3.98 15.23
C SER A 26 39.15 -3.35 16.27
N GLY A 27 39.50 -3.43 17.57
CA GLY A 27 38.67 -2.92 18.67
C GLY A 27 38.21 -1.47 18.50
N PRO A 28 39.12 -0.50 18.34
CA PRO A 28 38.75 0.91 18.14
C PRO A 28 37.87 1.15 16.92
N VAL A 29 38.17 0.47 15.80
CA VAL A 29 37.39 0.58 14.55
C VAL A 29 35.98 0.03 14.72
N LEU A 30 35.83 -1.08 15.44
CA LEU A 30 34.53 -1.68 15.72
C LEU A 30 33.66 -0.76 16.59
N VAL A 31 34.25 -0.15 17.63
CA VAL A 31 33.54 0.81 18.49
C VAL A 31 33.04 2.01 17.69
N ASP A 32 33.91 2.64 16.90
CA ASP A 32 33.55 3.78 16.05
C ASP A 32 32.44 3.43 15.02
N ARG A 33 32.47 2.20 14.46
CA ARG A 33 31.40 1.71 13.58
C ARG A 33 30.07 1.52 14.30
N VAL A 34 30.09 0.93 15.51
CA VAL A 34 28.87 0.75 16.32
C VAL A 34 28.29 2.10 16.72
N GLU A 35 29.11 3.05 17.16
CA GLU A 35 28.67 4.41 17.49
C GLU A 35 28.03 5.11 16.28
N ARG A 36 28.66 5.01 15.10
CA ARG A 36 28.09 5.53 13.85
C ARG A 36 26.75 4.87 13.51
N PHE A 37 26.66 3.55 13.62
CA PHE A 37 25.43 2.81 13.36
C PHE A 37 24.29 3.23 14.30
N VAL A 38 24.57 3.40 15.59
CA VAL A 38 23.59 3.91 16.57
C VAL A 38 23.14 5.33 16.21
N ALA A 39 24.06 6.22 15.84
CA ALA A 39 23.72 7.58 15.43
C ALA A 39 22.85 7.61 14.15
N GLN A 40 23.13 6.72 13.19
CA GLN A 40 22.32 6.56 11.99
C GLN A 40 20.90 6.05 12.30
N LEU A 41 20.75 5.08 13.21
CA LEU A 41 19.44 4.60 13.65
C LEU A 41 18.62 5.71 14.32
N GLN A 42 19.25 6.55 15.14
CA GLN A 42 18.60 7.71 15.74
C GLN A 42 18.16 8.74 14.69
N ALA A 43 18.99 9.00 13.68
CA ALA A 43 18.65 9.89 12.57
C ALA A 43 17.49 9.34 11.72
N LEU A 44 17.46 8.02 11.48
CA LEU A 44 16.35 7.34 10.79
C LEU A 44 15.03 7.45 11.56
N ASP A 45 15.06 7.24 12.87
CA ASP A 45 13.90 7.39 13.75
C ASP A 45 13.37 8.84 13.75
N ALA A 46 14.26 9.82 13.79
CA ALA A 46 13.88 11.23 13.64
C ALA A 46 13.23 11.52 12.28
N HIS A 47 13.80 10.99 11.20
CA HIS A 47 13.22 11.12 9.85
C HIS A 47 11.85 10.43 9.71
N ALA A 48 11.66 9.27 10.34
CA ALA A 48 10.39 8.55 10.30
C ALA A 48 9.25 9.31 11.00
N ARG A 49 9.58 10.16 11.98
CA ARG A 49 8.63 11.02 12.70
C ARG A 49 8.31 12.32 11.97
N ASP A 50 9.08 12.67 10.93
CA ASP A 50 8.87 13.88 10.16
C ASP A 50 7.52 13.84 9.42
N ASP A 51 6.85 14.98 9.29
CA ASP A 51 5.47 15.02 8.78
C ASP A 51 5.38 14.59 7.30
N ALA A 52 6.45 14.78 6.53
CA ALA A 52 6.56 14.29 5.16
C ALA A 52 6.59 12.74 5.09
N ALA A 53 7.20 12.07 6.08
CA ALA A 53 7.20 10.62 6.17
C ALA A 53 5.84 10.09 6.65
N ARG A 54 5.18 10.79 7.59
CA ARG A 54 3.82 10.45 8.06
C ARG A 54 2.73 10.67 7.01
N ALA A 55 2.97 11.54 6.02
CA ALA A 55 2.03 11.79 4.92
C ALA A 55 1.85 10.55 4.02
N ALA A 56 2.85 9.67 3.95
CA ALA A 56 2.75 8.38 3.27
C ALA A 56 1.96 7.38 4.13
N ARG A 57 0.63 7.39 4.01
CA ARG A 57 -0.23 6.37 4.63
C ARG A 57 -0.09 5.06 3.88
N LEU A 58 0.65 4.11 4.45
CA LEU A 58 0.78 2.76 3.90
C LEU A 58 -0.36 1.86 4.41
N PRO A 59 -1.00 1.07 3.55
CA PRO A 59 -1.96 0.05 3.98
C PRO A 59 -1.28 -0.99 4.87
N ILE A 60 -1.95 -1.43 5.95
CA ILE A 60 -1.37 -2.41 6.87
C ILE A 60 -1.11 -3.75 6.17
N ASP A 61 -1.95 -4.11 5.21
CA ASP A 61 -1.82 -5.34 4.42
C ASP A 61 -0.54 -5.35 3.57
N LEU A 62 -0.06 -4.17 3.16
CA LEU A 62 1.20 -4.04 2.42
C LEU A 62 2.40 -4.42 3.28
N ILE A 63 2.35 -4.16 4.59
CA ILE A 63 3.41 -4.55 5.53
C ILE A 63 3.56 -6.07 5.53
N GLY A 64 2.45 -6.81 5.53
CA GLY A 64 2.46 -8.28 5.46
C GLY A 64 3.09 -8.83 4.18
N PHE A 65 3.02 -8.11 3.05
CA PHE A 65 3.75 -8.51 1.83
C PHE A 65 5.26 -8.38 2.03
N VAL A 66 5.71 -7.28 2.63
CA VAL A 66 7.15 -7.04 2.88
C VAL A 66 7.70 -8.03 3.92
N GLU A 67 6.97 -8.31 5.00
CA GLU A 67 7.36 -9.30 6.03
C GLU A 67 7.53 -10.71 5.46
N GLN A 68 6.75 -11.07 4.44
CA GLN A 68 6.85 -12.35 3.74
C GLN A 68 7.91 -12.37 2.64
N GLY A 69 8.64 -11.27 2.43
CA GLY A 69 9.62 -11.13 1.34
C GLY A 69 8.97 -11.07 -0.05
N ARG A 70 7.67 -10.76 -0.14
CA ARG A 70 6.96 -10.61 -1.41
C ARG A 70 7.17 -9.20 -1.96
N ASN A 71 7.18 -9.09 -3.29
CA ASN A 71 7.22 -7.77 -3.93
C ASN A 71 5.96 -6.95 -3.58
N PRO A 72 6.08 -5.76 -2.95
CA PRO A 72 4.95 -4.90 -2.62
C PRO A 72 4.12 -4.45 -3.84
N ASP A 73 4.68 -4.44 -5.04
CA ASP A 73 3.94 -4.09 -6.27
C ASP A 73 2.81 -5.08 -6.57
N LEU A 74 2.93 -6.31 -6.09
CA LEU A 74 1.87 -7.32 -6.22
C LEU A 74 0.63 -6.93 -5.43
N TYR A 75 0.78 -6.27 -4.27
CA TYR A 75 -0.36 -5.75 -3.53
C TYR A 75 -1.11 -4.69 -4.35
N THR A 76 -0.38 -3.73 -4.93
CA THR A 76 -0.98 -2.69 -5.79
C THR A 76 -1.72 -3.33 -6.96
N ARG A 77 -1.10 -4.30 -7.63
CA ARG A 77 -1.73 -5.06 -8.72
C ARG A 77 -3.03 -5.73 -8.26
N ASP A 78 -3.01 -6.42 -7.13
CA ASP A 78 -4.16 -7.16 -6.61
C ASP A 78 -5.31 -6.20 -6.22
N VAL A 79 -5.00 -5.06 -5.61
CA VAL A 79 -5.98 -4.00 -5.30
C VAL A 79 -6.60 -3.41 -6.56
N VAL A 80 -5.78 -3.10 -7.57
CA VAL A 80 -6.26 -2.57 -8.85
C VAL A 80 -7.14 -3.60 -9.56
N SER A 81 -6.73 -4.86 -9.60
CA SER A 81 -7.52 -5.94 -10.19
C SER A 81 -8.88 -6.09 -9.49
N ALA A 82 -8.88 -6.11 -8.16
CA ALA A 82 -10.12 -6.19 -7.38
C ALA A 82 -11.03 -4.97 -7.59
N LEU A 83 -10.45 -3.78 -7.79
CA LEU A 83 -11.20 -2.57 -8.10
C LEU A 83 -11.90 -2.67 -9.45
N VAL A 84 -11.18 -3.12 -10.48
CA VAL A 84 -11.75 -3.32 -11.84
C VAL A 84 -12.89 -4.33 -11.80
N ASP A 85 -12.69 -5.47 -11.14
CA ASP A 85 -13.73 -6.51 -10.99
C ASP A 85 -14.98 -5.98 -10.27
N ARG A 86 -14.79 -5.20 -9.21
CA ARG A 86 -15.90 -4.56 -8.48
C ARG A 86 -16.62 -3.53 -9.33
N GLN A 87 -15.87 -2.73 -10.09
CA GLN A 87 -16.44 -1.72 -10.98
C GLN A 87 -17.32 -2.40 -12.04
N GLN A 88 -16.81 -3.43 -12.72
CA GLN A 88 -17.57 -4.14 -13.74
C GLN A 88 -18.85 -4.77 -13.19
N LYS A 89 -18.77 -5.42 -12.01
CA LYS A 89 -19.95 -5.97 -11.33
C LYS A 89 -20.98 -4.89 -10.97
N THR A 90 -20.51 -3.74 -10.53
CA THR A 90 -21.39 -2.61 -10.18
C THR A 90 -22.06 -2.02 -11.41
N LEU A 91 -21.33 -1.87 -12.51
CA LEU A 91 -21.89 -1.43 -13.80
C LEU A 91 -22.96 -2.39 -14.30
N GLY A 92 -22.68 -3.70 -14.32
CA GLY A 92 -23.67 -4.70 -14.74
C GLY A 92 -24.94 -4.71 -13.89
N ARG A 93 -24.81 -4.52 -12.56
CA ARG A 93 -25.98 -4.36 -11.68
C ARG A 93 -26.81 -3.12 -12.02
N ARG A 94 -26.14 -1.98 -12.28
CA ARG A 94 -26.83 -0.74 -12.67
C ARG A 94 -27.59 -0.91 -13.98
N GLU A 95 -26.98 -1.57 -14.96
CA GLU A 95 -27.59 -1.81 -16.27
C GLU A 95 -28.84 -2.70 -16.16
N ILE A 96 -28.77 -3.78 -15.38
CA ILE A 96 -29.93 -4.67 -15.15
C ILE A 96 -31.05 -3.92 -14.43
N LEU A 97 -30.74 -3.12 -13.41
CA LEU A 97 -31.75 -2.34 -12.69
C LEU A 97 -32.43 -1.31 -13.60
N HIS A 98 -31.66 -0.64 -14.45
CA HIS A 98 -32.22 0.31 -15.41
C HIS A 98 -33.10 -0.39 -16.46
N LYS A 99 -32.70 -1.57 -16.92
CA LYS A 99 -33.55 -2.37 -17.82
C LYS A 99 -34.84 -2.81 -17.12
N LEU A 100 -34.77 -3.24 -15.87
CA LEU A 100 -35.94 -3.62 -15.08
C LEU A 100 -36.90 -2.43 -14.90
N GLU A 101 -36.36 -1.24 -14.61
CA GLU A 101 -37.12 0.01 -14.53
C GLU A 101 -37.86 0.30 -15.85
N GLN A 102 -37.17 0.22 -16.99
CA GLN A 102 -37.77 0.41 -18.32
C GLN A 102 -38.86 -0.62 -18.61
N ASP A 103 -38.60 -1.90 -18.32
CA ASP A 103 -39.56 -2.98 -18.54
C ASP A 103 -40.81 -2.79 -17.67
N LEU A 104 -40.64 -2.40 -16.40
CA LEU A 104 -41.78 -2.08 -15.51
C LEU A 104 -42.56 -0.86 -16.02
N ALA A 105 -41.87 0.22 -16.38
CA ALA A 105 -42.52 1.43 -16.90
C ALA A 105 -43.36 1.11 -18.15
N ALA A 106 -42.83 0.30 -19.06
CA ALA A 106 -43.56 -0.16 -20.25
C ALA A 106 -44.80 -1.01 -19.88
N GLN A 107 -44.67 -1.95 -18.94
CA GLN A 107 -45.80 -2.77 -18.48
C GLN A 107 -46.88 -1.95 -17.78
N ILE A 108 -46.51 -0.96 -16.97
CA ILE A 108 -47.47 -0.08 -16.29
C ILE A 108 -48.18 0.80 -17.33
N ALA A 109 -47.45 1.40 -18.28
CA ALA A 109 -48.05 2.20 -19.34
C ALA A 109 -49.04 1.40 -20.19
N ALA A 110 -48.75 0.12 -20.47
CA ALA A 110 -49.62 -0.75 -21.27
C ALA A 110 -50.89 -1.20 -20.52
N ASN A 111 -50.80 -1.50 -19.22
CA ASN A 111 -51.90 -2.10 -18.46
C ASN A 111 -52.67 -1.11 -17.57
N LEU A 112 -52.08 0.05 -17.26
CA LEU A 112 -52.61 1.07 -16.35
C LEU A 112 -52.43 2.48 -16.95
N PRO A 113 -53.16 2.82 -18.03
CA PRO A 113 -52.96 4.06 -18.77
C PRO A 113 -53.23 5.33 -17.95
N SER A 114 -54.01 5.25 -16.87
CA SER A 114 -54.24 6.37 -15.95
C SER A 114 -53.02 6.75 -15.10
N LEU A 115 -52.06 5.84 -14.91
CA LEU A 115 -50.80 6.08 -14.19
C LEU A 115 -49.64 6.40 -15.13
N ALA A 116 -49.82 6.28 -16.45
CA ALA A 116 -48.75 6.50 -17.42
C ALA A 116 -48.27 7.96 -17.47
N ALA A 117 -49.09 8.92 -17.04
CA ALA A 117 -48.72 10.32 -16.95
C ALA A 117 -47.71 10.61 -15.84
N ASP A 118 -47.76 9.86 -14.73
CA ASP A 118 -46.89 10.07 -13.55
C ASP A 118 -45.50 9.41 -13.70
N ILE A 119 -45.29 8.60 -14.75
CA ILE A 119 -44.03 7.86 -14.99
C ILE A 119 -43.02 8.65 -15.84
N ASN A 120 -43.49 9.67 -16.57
CA ASN A 120 -42.68 10.45 -17.51
C ASN A 120 -42.23 11.83 -16.98
N ASP A 121 -42.59 12.19 -15.74
CA ASP A 121 -42.09 13.37 -15.00
C ASP A 121 -40.88 13.00 -14.12
#